data_AF-A0ABD5Y6F4-F1
#
_entry.id   AF-A0ABD5Y6F4-F1
#
_cell.length_a   1.000
_cell.length_b   1.000
_cell.length_c   1.000
_cell.angle_alpha   90.00
_cell.angle_beta   90.00
_cell.angle_gamma   90.00
#
_symmetry.space_group_name_H-M   'P 1'
#
loop_
_entity.id
_entity.type
_entity.pdbx_description
1 polymer ?
#
loop_
_entity_poly.entity_id
_entity_poly.type
_entity_poly.pdbx_seq_one_letter_code
_entity_poly.pdbx_strand_id
1 'polypeptide(L)'
;MDPEALRALGRRFWYAWAAALLASLGAVAAALAIIGPDDAWLVGMYALLSVLFVGFAVVSLVLDERLNAAGQVIAAAGLAVVAVGVTRDYSDPLFWGGMGLAVVGSTLGVVADHGERLWSALRG
;
A
#
# COMPACT_ATOMS: atom_id res chain seq x y z
N MET A 1 -14.02 -0.18 5.29
CA MET A 1 -13.76 -0.82 6.60
C MET A 1 -14.71 -0.32 7.67
N ASP A 2 -15.40 -1.27 8.30
CA ASP A 2 -16.31 -1.04 9.41
C ASP A 2 -15.56 -0.89 10.77
N PRO A 3 -15.75 0.22 11.51
CA PRO A 3 -15.14 0.41 12.83
C PRO A 3 -15.48 -0.66 13.87
N GLU A 4 -16.67 -1.27 13.79
CA GLU A 4 -17.07 -2.32 14.75
C GLU A 4 -16.28 -3.61 14.53
N ALA A 5 -16.10 -3.99 13.25
CA ALA A 5 -15.28 -5.13 12.87
C ALA A 5 -13.80 -4.96 13.29
N LEU A 6 -13.27 -3.73 13.23
CA LEU A 6 -11.91 -3.43 13.73
C LEU A 6 -11.78 -3.61 15.24
N ARG A 7 -12.82 -3.28 16.02
CA ARG A 7 -12.82 -3.47 17.48
C ARG A 7 -12.93 -4.94 17.88
N ALA A 8 -13.53 -5.77 17.03
CA ALA A 8 -13.61 -7.21 17.24
C ALA A 8 -12.25 -7.92 17.06
N LEU A 9 -11.26 -7.27 16.42
CA LEU A 9 -9.91 -7.80 16.30
C LEU A 9 -9.24 -7.89 17.68
N GLY A 10 -8.93 -9.12 18.09
CA GLY A 10 -8.29 -9.38 19.37
C GLY A 10 -6.90 -8.77 19.50
N ARG A 11 -6.47 -8.50 20.74
CA ARG A 11 -5.18 -7.85 21.06
C ARG A 11 -3.96 -8.55 20.46
N ARG A 12 -4.00 -9.89 20.38
CA ARG A 12 -2.93 -10.70 19.80
C ARG A 12 -2.69 -10.37 18.32
N PHE A 13 -3.76 -10.12 17.56
CA PHE A 13 -3.66 -9.71 16.15
C PHE A 13 -2.91 -8.38 16.06
N TRP A 14 -3.33 -7.37 16.82
CA TRP A 14 -2.73 -6.04 16.80
C TRP A 14 -1.24 -6.05 17.16
N TYR A 15 -0.83 -6.85 18.15
CA TYR A 15 0.60 -6.99 18.47
C TYR A 15 1.40 -7.66 17.35
N ALA A 16 0.88 -8.75 16.76
CA ALA A 16 1.57 -9.44 15.66
C ALA A 16 1.67 -8.54 14.41
N TRP A 17 0.58 -7.85 14.07
CA TRP A 17 0.53 -6.91 12.96
C TRP A 17 1.47 -5.72 13.17
N ALA A 18 1.46 -5.12 14.35
CA ALA A 18 2.37 -4.02 14.69
C ALA A 18 3.84 -4.47 14.67
N ALA A 19 4.15 -5.67 15.19
CA ALA A 19 5.50 -6.22 15.13
C ALA A 19 5.97 -6.43 13.67
N ALA A 20 5.09 -6.94 12.80
CA ALA A 20 5.40 -7.11 11.38
C ALA A 20 5.64 -5.77 10.67
N LEU A 21 4.83 -4.76 10.98
CA LEU A 21 5.05 -3.41 10.45
C LEU A 21 6.38 -2.82 10.93
N LEU A 22 6.69 -2.93 12.22
CA LEU A 22 7.97 -2.44 12.77
C LEU A 22 9.17 -3.15 12.13
N ALA A 23 9.09 -4.47 11.93
CA ALA A 23 10.14 -5.22 11.23
C ALA A 23 10.31 -4.73 9.78
N SER A 24 9.21 -4.46 9.09
CA SER A 24 9.23 -3.92 7.72
C SER A 24 9.84 -2.52 7.66
N LEU A 25 9.50 -1.66 8.63
CA LEU A 25 10.12 -0.33 8.77
C LEU A 25 11.62 -0.43 9.04
N GLY A 26 12.05 -1.39 9.86
CA GLY A 26 13.48 -1.67 10.09
C GLY A 26 14.19 -2.08 8.79
N ALA A 27 13.56 -2.90 7.96
CA ALA A 27 14.10 -3.27 6.64
C ALA A 27 14.21 -2.07 5.69
N VAL A 28 13.21 -1.17 5.68
CA VAL A 28 13.26 0.07 4.91
C VAL A 28 14.40 0.96 5.39
N ALA A 29 14.55 1.17 6.70
CA ALA A 29 15.64 1.96 7.27
C ALA A 29 17.01 1.38 6.92
N ALA A 30 17.16 0.05 6.97
CA ALA A 30 18.39 -0.63 6.55
C ALA A 30 18.68 -0.43 5.06
N ALA A 31 17.67 -0.49 4.19
CA ALA A 31 17.83 -0.23 2.77
C ALA A 31 18.23 1.23 2.49
N LEU A 32 17.63 2.19 3.19
CA LEU A 32 17.99 3.61 3.08
C LEU A 32 19.41 3.91 3.54
N ALA A 33 19.94 3.17 4.52
CA ALA A 33 21.34 3.32 4.94
C ALA A 33 22.36 2.91 3.85
N ILE A 34 21.91 2.17 2.83
CA ILE A 34 22.72 1.72 1.69
C ILE A 34 22.59 2.70 0.51
N ILE A 35 21.40 3.30 0.35
CA ILE A 35 21.09 4.23 -0.74
C ILE A 35 21.66 5.61 -0.39
N GLY A 36 22.35 6.25 -1.35
CA GLY A 36 23.02 7.55 -1.14
C GLY A 36 22.06 8.67 -0.66
N PRO A 37 22.60 9.75 -0.07
CA PRO A 37 21.83 10.74 0.67
C PRO A 37 20.88 11.60 -0.18
N ASP A 38 21.16 11.78 -1.48
CA ASP A 38 20.50 12.82 -2.29
C ASP A 38 19.00 12.55 -2.51
N ASP A 39 18.60 11.28 -2.64
CA ASP A 39 17.20 10.88 -2.88
C ASP A 39 16.62 9.95 -1.79
N ALA A 40 17.36 9.72 -0.70
CA ALA A 40 16.96 8.81 0.37
C ALA A 40 15.58 9.15 0.99
N TRP A 41 15.22 10.44 1.02
CA TRP A 41 13.93 10.87 1.57
C TRP A 41 12.74 10.45 0.71
N LEU A 42 12.84 10.52 -0.62
CA LEU A 42 11.78 10.09 -1.55
C LEU A 42 11.62 8.58 -1.53
N VAL A 43 12.74 7.87 -1.61
CA VAL A 43 12.75 6.40 -1.51
C VAL A 43 12.10 5.98 -0.19
N GLY A 44 12.45 6.64 0.91
CA GLY A 44 11.89 6.37 2.23
C GLY A 44 10.40 6.63 2.30
N MET A 45 9.92 7.73 1.72
CA MET A 45 8.50 8.05 1.64
C MET A 45 7.72 6.97 0.89
N TYR A 46 8.15 6.59 -0.32
CA TYR A 46 7.43 5.59 -1.13
C TYR A 46 7.51 4.18 -0.51
N ALA A 47 8.66 3.81 0.05
CA ALA A 47 8.81 2.54 0.76
C ALA A 47 7.93 2.48 2.03
N LEU A 48 7.86 3.58 2.80
CA LEU A 48 6.97 3.68 3.96
C LEU A 48 5.50 3.53 3.56
N LEU A 49 5.07 4.26 2.52
CA LEU A 49 3.70 4.14 2.02
C LEU A 49 3.40 2.71 1.57
N SER A 50 4.34 2.04 0.87
CA SER A 50 4.18 0.64 0.49
C SER A 50 3.94 -0.27 1.70
N VAL A 51 4.74 -0.13 2.76
CA VAL A 51 4.57 -0.89 4.01
C VAL A 51 3.19 -0.64 4.65
N LEU A 52 2.73 0.61 4.66
CA LEU A 52 1.39 0.95 5.20
C LEU A 52 0.27 0.28 4.41
N PHE A 53 0.34 0.30 3.07
CA PHE A 53 -0.64 -0.35 2.21
C PHE A 53 -0.66 -1.88 2.39
N VAL A 54 0.50 -2.52 2.58
CA VAL A 54 0.54 -3.95 2.98
C VAL A 54 -0.15 -4.16 4.33
N GLY A 55 0.10 -3.27 5.29
CA GLY A 55 -0.57 -3.28 6.59
C GLY A 55 -2.10 -3.24 6.46
N PHE A 56 -2.63 -2.35 5.62
CA PHE A 56 -4.05 -2.25 5.33
C PHE A 56 -4.60 -3.46 4.58
N ALA A 57 -3.82 -4.05 3.66
CA ALA A 57 -4.21 -5.27 2.96
C ALA A 57 -4.41 -6.44 3.93
N VAL A 58 -3.51 -6.61 4.90
CA VAL A 58 -3.64 -7.65 5.93
C VAL A 58 -4.92 -7.46 6.75
N VAL A 59 -5.21 -6.24 7.18
CA VAL A 59 -6.46 -5.93 7.91
C VAL A 59 -7.67 -6.25 7.03
N SER A 60 -7.66 -5.81 5.77
CA SER A 60 -8.73 -6.08 4.80
C SER A 60 -8.98 -7.59 4.62
N LEU A 61 -7.93 -8.40 4.51
CA LEU A 61 -8.05 -9.86 4.40
C LEU A 61 -8.66 -10.50 5.64
N VAL A 62 -8.29 -10.04 6.83
CA VAL A 62 -8.86 -10.57 8.08
C VAL A 62 -10.35 -10.21 8.21
N LEU A 63 -10.76 -9.08 7.64
CA LEU A 63 -12.15 -8.66 7.55
C LEU A 63 -12.90 -9.25 6.33
N ASP A 64 -12.28 -10.18 5.58
CA ASP A 64 -12.79 -10.79 4.35
C ASP A 64 -13.12 -9.78 3.21
N GLU A 65 -12.58 -8.57 3.28
CA GLU A 65 -12.66 -7.53 2.24
C GLU A 65 -11.64 -7.80 1.12
N ARG A 66 -11.79 -8.92 0.41
CA ARG A 66 -10.77 -9.45 -0.54
C ARG A 66 -10.42 -8.50 -1.69
N LEU A 67 -11.41 -7.81 -2.26
CA LEU A 67 -11.17 -6.88 -3.36
C LEU A 67 -10.39 -5.64 -2.89
N ASN A 68 -10.76 -5.11 -1.72
CA ASN A 68 -10.02 -4.01 -1.08
C ASN A 68 -8.58 -4.45 -0.77
N ALA A 69 -8.39 -5.64 -0.19
CA ALA A 69 -7.08 -6.21 0.06
C ALA A 69 -6.22 -6.30 -1.22
N ALA A 70 -6.80 -6.78 -2.32
CA ALA A 70 -6.10 -6.88 -3.60
C ALA A 70 -5.68 -5.48 -4.11
N GLY A 71 -6.56 -4.49 -4.03
CA GLY A 71 -6.25 -3.11 -4.37
C GLY A 71 -5.10 -2.54 -3.54
N GLN A 72 -5.13 -2.77 -2.23
CA GLN A 72 -4.07 -2.35 -1.30
C GLN A 72 -2.71 -3.01 -1.63
N VAL A 73 -2.69 -4.30 -1.96
CA VAL A 73 -1.45 -5.01 -2.38
C VAL A 73 -0.91 -4.46 -3.69
N ILE A 74 -1.76 -4.24 -4.69
CA ILE A 74 -1.35 -3.68 -5.98
C ILE A 74 -0.77 -2.28 -5.78
N ALA A 75 -1.41 -1.45 -4.94
CA ALA A 75 -0.92 -0.12 -4.65
C ALA A 75 0.42 -0.15 -3.90
N ALA A 76 0.57 -1.03 -2.90
CA ALA A 76 1.84 -1.24 -2.22
C ALA A 76 2.95 -1.66 -3.18
N ALA A 77 2.67 -2.59 -4.10
CA ALA A 77 3.63 -3.03 -5.10
C ALA A 77 4.02 -1.89 -6.03
N GLY A 78 3.05 -1.10 -6.50
CA GLY A 78 3.29 0.10 -7.30
C GLY A 78 4.23 1.08 -6.60
N LEU A 79 3.95 1.42 -5.33
CA LEU A 79 4.77 2.32 -4.52
C LEU A 79 6.19 1.77 -4.28
N ALA A 80 6.35 0.46 -4.07
CA ALA A 80 7.67 -0.16 -3.97
C ALA A 80 8.45 -0.04 -5.27
N VAL A 81 7.79 -0.23 -6.42
CA VAL A 81 8.40 -0.04 -7.75
C VAL A 81 8.77 1.44 -7.98
N VAL A 82 7.94 2.39 -7.54
CA VAL A 82 8.27 3.82 -7.57
C VAL A 82 9.52 4.11 -6.74
N ALA A 83 9.63 3.56 -5.53
CA ALA A 83 10.82 3.72 -4.69
C ALA A 83 12.11 3.27 -5.39
N VAL A 84 12.04 2.19 -6.20
CA VAL A 84 13.16 1.74 -7.02
C VAL A 84 13.40 2.68 -8.21
N GLY A 85 12.34 3.10 -8.92
CA GLY A 85 12.45 4.01 -10.06
C GLY A 85 13.08 5.35 -9.71
N VAL A 86 12.74 5.92 -8.54
CA VAL A 86 13.32 7.17 -8.03
C VAL A 86 14.84 7.10 -7.88
N THR A 87 15.40 5.93 -7.53
CA THR A 87 16.87 5.79 -7.41
C THR A 87 17.61 5.83 -8.74
N ARG A 88 16.89 5.80 -9.87
CA ARG A 88 17.46 5.88 -11.22
C ARG A 88 17.25 7.25 -11.84
N ASP A 89 16.00 7.62 -12.11
CA ASP A 89 15.58 8.93 -12.63
C ASP A 89 14.04 8.99 -12.77
N TYR A 90 13.45 10.18 -12.85
CA TYR A 90 12.00 10.34 -13.08
C TYR A 90 11.53 9.97 -14.49
N SER A 91 12.45 9.92 -15.46
CA SER A 91 12.16 9.41 -16.81
C SER A 91 12.17 7.88 -16.87
N ASP A 92 12.60 7.19 -15.79
CA ASP A 92 12.64 5.73 -15.76
C ASP A 92 11.21 5.15 -15.92
N PRO A 93 11.00 4.22 -16.87
CA PRO A 93 9.70 3.59 -17.07
C PRO A 93 9.14 2.91 -15.81
N LEU A 94 9.99 2.47 -14.87
CA LEU A 94 9.57 1.90 -13.59
C LEU A 94 8.92 2.95 -12.69
N PHE A 95 9.38 4.21 -12.71
CA PHE A 95 8.72 5.26 -11.96
C PHE A 95 7.27 5.40 -12.40
N TRP A 96 7.03 5.58 -13.70
CA TRP A 96 5.69 5.75 -14.26
C TRP A 96 4.84 4.47 -14.19
N GLY A 97 5.45 3.31 -14.44
CA GLY A 97 4.77 2.02 -14.29
C GLY A 97 4.33 1.75 -12.86
N GLY A 98 5.19 2.06 -11.88
CA GLY A 98 4.88 2.00 -10.45
C GLY A 98 3.77 2.96 -10.05
N MET A 99 3.81 4.21 -10.54
CA MET A 99 2.75 5.19 -10.32
C MET A 99 1.40 4.71 -10.90
N GLY A 100 1.42 4.14 -12.11
CA GLY A 100 0.24 3.55 -12.73
C GLY A 100 -0.35 2.42 -11.88
N LEU A 101 0.49 1.51 -11.37
CA LEU A 101 0.06 0.45 -10.45
C LEU A 101 -0.51 1.02 -9.14
N ALA A 102 0.12 2.05 -8.56
CA ALA A 102 -0.36 2.71 -7.35
C ALA A 102 -1.77 3.30 -7.54
N VAL A 103 -2.01 3.95 -8.67
CA VAL A 103 -3.32 4.47 -9.06
C VAL A 103 -4.32 3.33 -9.26
N VAL A 104 -3.99 2.30 -10.04
CA VAL A 104 -4.87 1.16 -10.28
C VAL A 104 -5.27 0.47 -8.98
N GLY A 105 -4.31 0.19 -8.10
CA GLY A 105 -4.59 -0.40 -6.79
C GLY A 105 -5.51 0.47 -5.92
N SER A 106 -5.26 1.78 -5.90
CA SER A 106 -6.10 2.73 -5.15
C SER A 106 -7.53 2.80 -5.72
N THR A 107 -7.69 2.77 -7.04
CA THR A 107 -9.01 2.77 -7.67
C THR A 107 -9.80 1.50 -7.39
N LEU A 108 -9.13 0.34 -7.28
CA LEU A 108 -9.80 -0.90 -6.89
C LEU A 108 -10.39 -0.82 -5.48
N GLY A 109 -9.71 -0.14 -4.55
CA GLY A 109 -10.27 0.16 -3.22
C GLY A 109 -11.54 1.01 -3.31
N VAL A 110 -11.51 2.09 -4.11
CA VAL A 110 -12.69 2.94 -4.34
C VAL A 110 -13.85 2.17 -4.96
N VAL A 111 -13.56 1.31 -5.93
CA VAL A 111 -14.57 0.45 -6.58
C VAL A 111 -15.10 -0.60 -5.61
N ALA A 112 -14.29 -1.13 -4.70
CA ALA A 112 -14.76 -2.05 -3.66
C ALA A 112 -15.79 -1.37 -2.74
N ASP A 113 -15.55 -0.11 -2.37
CA ASP A 113 -16.43 0.64 -1.47
C ASP A 113 -17.67 1.22 -2.15
N HIS A 114 -17.57 1.61 -3.44
CA HIS A 114 -18.59 2.41 -4.13
C HIS A 114 -19.06 1.81 -5.46
N GLY A 115 -18.66 0.58 -5.79
CA GLY A 115 -18.88 -0.03 -7.10
C GLY A 115 -20.34 -0.02 -7.54
N GLU A 116 -21.28 -0.38 -6.67
CA GLU A 116 -22.71 -0.38 -7.02
C GLU A 116 -23.24 1.02 -7.34
N ARG A 117 -22.76 2.06 -6.64
CA ARG A 117 -23.13 3.46 -6.91
C ARG A 117 -22.49 3.99 -8.19
N LEU A 118 -21.24 3.61 -8.47
CA LEU A 118 -20.55 3.95 -9.71
C LEU A 118 -21.23 3.30 -10.93
N TRP A 119 -21.53 2.01 -10.84
CA TRP A 119 -22.15 1.27 -11.95
C TRP A 119 -23.60 1.68 -12.20
N SER A 120 -24.34 2.09 -11.17
CA SER A 120 -25.68 2.65 -11.35
C SER A 120 -25.65 4.04 -11.99
N ALA A 121 -24.69 4.90 -11.63
CA ALA A 121 -24.51 6.21 -12.26
C ALA A 121 -24.07 6.13 -13.74
N LEU A 122 -23.33 5.09 -14.13
CA LEU A 122 -22.87 4.88 -15.51
C LEU A 122 -23.90 4.21 -16.42
N ARG A 123 -24.94 3.59 -15.84
CA ARG A 123 -26.02 2.90 -16.58
C ARG A 123 -27.33 3.70 -16.66
N GLY A 124 -27.41 4.86 -16.01
CA GLY A 124 -28.51 5.82 -16.11
C GLY A 124 -28.26 6.85 -17.19
#